data_AF-T1BP25-F1
#
_entry.id   AF-T1BP25-F1
#
_cell.length_a   1.000
_cell.length_b   1.000
_cell.length_c   1.000
_cell.angle_alpha   90.00
_cell.angle_beta   90.00
_cell.angle_gamma   90.00
#
_symmetry.space_group_name_H-M   'P 1'
#
loop_
_entity.id
_entity.type
_entity.pdbx_description
1 polymer ?
#
loop_
_entity_poly.entity_id
_entity_poly.type
_entity_poly.pdbx_seq_one_letter_code
_entity_poly.pdbx_strand_id
1 'polypeptide(L)'
;MMSTQLSQIAKRAKLDRKARFTSLAHLLTPEFLKETWGKMNRRASGGVDGQSAEQFGHELEIQVEAICARLKAGTYRAPPVRRVEIPKGPGKVGTRPLG
;
A
#
# COMPACT_ATOMS: atom_id res chain seq x y z
N MET A 1 -15.48 1.78 -3.84
CA MET A 1 -16.00 2.90 -3.03
C MET A 1 -15.13 3.05 -1.79
N MET A 2 -14.94 4.24 -1.22
CA MET A 2 -14.20 4.42 0.03
C MET A 2 -15.05 3.93 1.22
N SER A 3 -14.46 3.20 2.16
CA SER A 3 -15.11 2.84 3.43
C SER A 3 -15.74 4.06 4.12
N THR A 4 -16.91 3.86 4.74
CA THR A 4 -17.67 4.88 5.48
C THR A 4 -16.80 5.56 6.55
N GLN A 5 -15.91 4.82 7.20
CA GLN A 5 -15.02 5.35 8.24
C GLN A 5 -13.97 6.33 7.68
N LEU A 6 -13.31 5.98 6.57
CA LEU A 6 -12.35 6.88 5.92
C LEU A 6 -13.00 8.17 5.42
N SER A 7 -14.23 8.07 4.92
CA SER A 7 -15.00 9.24 4.49
C SER A 7 -15.29 10.19 5.65
N GLN A 8 -15.59 9.66 6.83
CA GLN A 8 -15.79 10.46 8.05
C GLN A 8 -14.48 11.12 8.53
N ILE A 9 -13.37 10.38 8.49
CA ILE A 9 -12.04 10.93 8.82
C ILE A 9 -11.67 12.06 7.86
N ALA A 10 -11.84 11.85 6.55
CA ALA A 10 -11.58 12.87 5.54
C ALA A 10 -12.50 14.09 5.70
N LYS A 11 -13.79 13.88 6.02
CA LYS A 11 -14.72 14.96 6.32
C LYS A 11 -14.26 15.77 7.54
N ARG A 12 -13.86 15.11 8.63
CA ARG A 12 -13.36 15.78 9.84
C ARG A 12 -12.07 16.55 9.55
N ALA A 13 -11.13 15.97 8.82
CA ALA A 13 -9.89 16.63 8.43
C ALA A 13 -10.12 17.88 7.56
N LYS A 14 -11.15 17.88 6.71
CA LYS A 14 -11.54 19.05 5.90
C LYS A 14 -12.20 20.14 6.74
N LEU A 15 -13.08 19.77 7.69
CA LEU A 15 -13.83 20.70 8.52
C LEU A 15 -12.98 21.35 9.62
N ASP A 16 -12.04 20.61 10.21
CA ASP A 16 -11.17 21.08 11.26
C ASP A 16 -9.70 20.84 10.91
N ARG A 17 -9.04 21.88 10.41
CA ARG A 17 -7.60 21.84 10.07
C ARG A 17 -6.68 21.68 11.28
N LYS A 18 -7.17 21.90 12.50
CA LYS A 18 -6.40 21.73 13.74
C LYS A 18 -6.59 20.34 14.36
N ALA A 19 -7.50 19.52 13.83
CA ALA A 19 -7.74 18.17 14.31
C ALA A 19 -6.46 17.32 14.28
N ARG A 20 -6.18 16.64 15.39
CA ARG A 20 -5.08 15.67 15.50
C ARG A 20 -5.66 14.27 15.60
N PHE A 21 -5.30 13.40 14.66
CA PHE A 21 -5.65 11.98 14.71
C PHE A 21 -4.52 11.23 15.43
N THR A 22 -4.80 10.75 16.63
CA THR A 22 -3.79 10.10 17.50
C THR A 22 -3.49 8.66 17.07
N SER A 23 -4.42 7.98 16.39
CA SER A 23 -4.19 6.67 15.80
C SER A 23 -5.15 6.40 14.64
N LEU A 24 -4.62 5.83 13.55
CA LEU A 24 -5.38 5.28 12.43
C LEU A 24 -5.21 3.76 12.31
N ALA A 25 -4.45 3.13 13.21
CA ALA A 25 -4.09 1.72 13.13
C ALA A 25 -5.31 0.78 13.22
N HIS A 26 -6.40 1.21 13.85
CA HIS A 26 -7.66 0.47 13.92
C HIS A 26 -8.32 0.27 12.55
N LEU A 27 -7.93 1.03 11.52
CA LEU A 27 -8.40 0.85 10.16
C LEU A 27 -7.70 -0.30 9.43
N LEU A 28 -6.56 -0.79 9.95
CA LEU A 28 -5.79 -1.87 9.34
C LEU A 28 -6.45 -3.22 9.65
N THR A 29 -7.57 -3.50 8.99
CA THR A 29 -8.27 -4.79 9.06
C THR A 29 -8.03 -5.61 7.78
N PRO A 30 -8.21 -6.94 7.80
CA PRO A 30 -8.12 -7.76 6.59
C PRO A 30 -9.02 -7.26 5.46
N GLU A 31 -10.23 -6.81 5.78
CA GLU A 31 -11.20 -6.27 4.81
C GLU A 31 -10.68 -4.98 4.18
N PHE A 32 -10.12 -4.07 4.98
CA PHE A 32 -9.52 -2.85 4.48
C PHE A 32 -8.33 -3.15 3.55
N LEU A 33 -7.46 -4.09 3.95
CA LEU A 33 -6.33 -4.50 3.14
C LEU A 33 -6.77 -5.14 1.82
N LYS A 34 -7.80 -6.01 1.83
CA LYS A 34 -8.42 -6.56 0.61
C LYS A 34 -9.03 -5.48 -0.29
N GLU A 35 -9.70 -4.47 0.29
CA GLU A 35 -10.23 -3.34 -0.47
C GLU A 35 -9.11 -2.56 -1.17
N THR A 36 -8.01 -2.29 -0.44
CA THR A 36 -6.84 -1.58 -1.02
C THR A 36 -6.12 -2.42 -2.05
N TRP A 37 -5.98 -3.74 -1.83
CA TRP A 37 -5.49 -4.68 -2.83
C TRP A 37 -6.29 -4.53 -4.11
N GLY A 38 -7.63 -4.48 -4.03
CA GLY A 38 -8.53 -4.25 -5.17
C GLY A 38 -8.22 -3.00 -6.01
N LYS A 39 -7.57 -1.98 -5.45
CA LYS A 39 -7.21 -0.73 -6.12
C LYS A 39 -5.79 -0.71 -6.72
N MET A 40 -4.94 -1.68 -6.40
CA MET A 40 -3.53 -1.71 -6.84
C MET A 40 -3.40 -2.01 -8.34
N ASN A 41 -2.36 -1.48 -8.99
CA ASN A 41 -2.04 -1.82 -10.38
C ASN A 41 -1.57 -3.28 -10.48
N ARG A 42 -2.36 -4.15 -11.14
CA ARG A 42 -2.01 -5.57 -11.30
C ARG A 42 -0.88 -5.83 -12.29
N ARG A 43 -0.53 -4.86 -13.14
CA ARG A 43 0.54 -4.99 -14.14
C ARG A 43 1.88 -4.44 -13.64
N ALA A 44 1.99 -4.11 -12.36
CA ALA A 44 3.24 -3.63 -11.79
C ALA A 44 4.29 -4.76 -11.79
N SER A 45 5.55 -4.39 -12.02
CA SER A 45 6.67 -5.33 -11.89
C SER A 45 6.86 -5.76 -10.43
N GLY A 46 7.33 -7.00 -10.24
CA GLY A 46 7.69 -7.51 -8.92
C GLY A 46 8.77 -6.66 -8.22
N GLY A 47 8.72 -6.68 -6.89
CA GLY A 47 9.68 -6.05 -6.01
C GLY A 47 10.98 -6.83 -5.92
N VAL A 48 11.69 -6.69 -4.80
CA VAL A 48 12.94 -7.43 -4.53
C VAL A 48 12.72 -8.94 -4.42
N ASP A 49 11.51 -9.36 -4.05
CA ASP A 49 11.08 -10.75 -3.93
C ASP A 49 10.63 -11.36 -5.27
N GLY A 50 10.51 -10.54 -6.33
CA GLY A 50 10.05 -10.96 -7.64
C GLY A 50 8.57 -11.41 -7.70
N GLN A 51 7.81 -11.29 -6.62
CA GLN A 51 6.42 -11.76 -6.58
C GLN A 51 5.52 -10.89 -7.47
N SER A 52 4.80 -11.52 -8.39
CA SER A 52 3.80 -10.83 -9.23
C SER A 52 2.51 -10.59 -8.45
N ALA A 53 1.67 -9.68 -8.97
CA ALA A 53 0.37 -9.45 -8.37
C ALA A 53 -0.55 -10.68 -8.48
N GLU A 54 -0.44 -11.49 -9.54
CA GLU A 54 -1.19 -12.74 -9.65
C GLU A 54 -0.74 -13.76 -8.59
N GLN A 55 0.58 -13.90 -8.38
CA GLN A 55 1.13 -14.83 -7.39
C GLN A 55 0.68 -14.48 -5.97
N PHE A 56 0.73 -13.20 -5.60
CA PHE A 56 0.23 -12.75 -4.31
C PHE A 56 -1.29 -12.99 -4.18
N GLY A 57 -2.04 -12.74 -5.25
CA GLY A 57 -3.50 -12.87 -5.27
C GLY A 57 -4.03 -14.30 -5.17
N HIS A 58 -3.22 -15.32 -5.48
CA HIS A 58 -3.64 -16.74 -5.41
C HIS A 58 -4.08 -17.16 -4.00
N GLU A 59 -3.40 -16.66 -2.97
CA GLU A 59 -3.70 -16.94 -1.56
C GLU A 59 -4.06 -15.65 -0.80
N LEU A 60 -4.81 -14.76 -1.45
CA LEU A 60 -5.05 -13.41 -0.97
C LEU A 60 -5.53 -13.35 0.49
N GLU A 61 -6.48 -14.21 0.87
CA GLU A 61 -7.04 -14.22 2.23
C GLU A 61 -5.96 -14.52 3.27
N ILE A 62 -5.22 -15.62 3.09
CA ILE A 62 -4.16 -16.08 3.99
C ILE A 62 -3.05 -15.02 4.09
N GLN A 63 -2.62 -14.49 2.94
CA GLN A 63 -1.56 -13.48 2.89
C GLN A 63 -1.96 -12.20 3.63
N VAL A 64 -3.20 -11.73 3.41
CA VAL A 64 -3.71 -10.52 4.05
C VAL A 64 -3.88 -10.72 5.56
N GLU A 65 -4.39 -11.86 6.01
CA GLU A 65 -4.50 -12.18 7.43
C GLU A 65 -3.13 -12.19 8.10
N ALA A 66 -2.13 -12.83 7.49
CA ALA A 66 -0.77 -12.89 8.00
C ALA A 66 -0.10 -11.51 8.06
N ILE A 67 -0.34 -10.64 7.07
CA ILE A 67 0.13 -9.25 7.09
C ILE A 67 -0.56 -8.47 8.20
N CYS A 68 -1.87 -8.58 8.31
CA CYS A 68 -2.67 -7.88 9.33
C CYS A 68 -2.24 -8.27 10.75
N ALA A 69 -2.02 -9.56 11.00
CA ALA A 69 -1.52 -10.06 12.29
C ALA A 69 -0.15 -9.45 12.65
N ARG A 70 0.79 -9.43 11.70
CA ARG A 70 2.13 -8.83 11.91
C ARG A 70 2.06 -7.31 12.10
N LEU A 71 1.16 -6.61 11.40
CA LEU A 71 0.95 -5.18 11.58
C LEU A 71 0.43 -4.89 12.99
N LYS A 72 -0.58 -5.64 13.45
CA LYS A 72 -1.15 -5.50 14.80
C LYS A 72 -0.14 -5.83 15.90
N ALA A 73 0.74 -6.81 15.67
CA ALA A 73 1.80 -7.18 16.59
C ALA A 73 3.03 -6.24 16.56
N GLY A 74 3.08 -5.26 15.63
CA GLY A 74 4.26 -4.39 15.46
C GLY A 74 5.51 -5.11 14.90
N THR A 75 5.35 -6.35 14.42
CA THR A 75 6.42 -7.20 13.90
C THR A 75 6.54 -7.17 12.39
N TYR A 76 5.61 -6.51 11.69
CA TYR A 76 5.72 -6.33 10.24
C TYR A 76 7.00 -5.56 9.88
N ARG A 77 7.73 -6.08 8.90
CA ARG A 77 8.89 -5.46 8.29
C ARG A 77 8.65 -5.45 6.79
N ALA A 78 8.56 -4.26 6.21
CA ALA A 78 8.40 -4.11 4.77
C ALA A 78 9.71 -4.55 4.07
N PRO A 79 9.63 -5.32 2.98
CA PRO A 79 10.79 -5.61 2.16
C PRO A 79 11.43 -4.31 1.62
N PRO A 80 12.74 -4.30 1.35
CA PRO A 80 13.37 -3.15 0.71
C PRO A 80 12.78 -2.89 -0.68
N VAL A 81 12.75 -1.64 -1.10
CA VAL A 81 12.24 -1.27 -2.43
C VAL A 81 13.29 -1.62 -3.49
N ARG A 82 12.85 -2.25 -4.59
CA ARG A 82 13.75 -2.62 -5.69
C ARG A 82 14.16 -1.38 -6.49
N ARG A 83 15.45 -1.09 -6.53
CA ARG A 83 16.01 0.01 -7.33
C ARG A 83 15.97 -0.33 -8.81
N VAL A 84 15.47 0.60 -9.63
CA VAL A 84 15.44 0.49 -11.09
C VAL A 84 15.82 1.82 -11.71
N GLU A 85 16.74 1.81 -12.67
CA GLU A 85 17.12 3.00 -13.44
C GLU A 85 16.24 3.11 -14.69
N ILE A 86 15.42 4.16 -14.76
CA ILE A 86 14.49 4.40 -15.87
C ILE A 86 15.08 5.48 -16.79
N PRO A 87 15.27 5.23 -18.09
CA PRO A 87 15.75 6.25 -19.02
C PRO A 87 14.89 7.51 -18.99
N LYS A 88 15.52 8.69 -19.04
CA LYS A 88 14.75 9.92 -19.24
C LYS A 88 14.13 9.91 -20.63
N GLY A 89 12.99 10.60 -20.77
CA GLY A 89 12.32 10.74 -22.06
C GLY A 89 13.20 11.40 -23.14
N PRO A 90 12.74 11.37 -24.40
CA PRO A 90 13.52 11.81 -25.55
C PRO A 90 14.20 13.17 -25.37
N GLY A 91 15.45 13.29 -25.82
CA GLY A 91 16.24 14.52 -25.73
C GLY A 91 16.88 14.82 -24.36
N LYS A 92 16.76 13.93 -23.37
CA LYS A 92 17.38 14.10 -22.04
C LYS A 92 18.43 13.01 -21.77
N VAL A 93 19.59 13.42 -21.27
CA VAL A 93 20.69 12.50 -20.91
C VAL A 93 20.51 11.93 -19.49
N GLY A 94 20.79 10.64 -19.35
CA GLY A 94 20.81 9.91 -18.09
C GLY A 94 19.51 9.21 -17.72
N THR A 95 19.48 8.63 -16.53
CA THR A 95 18.36 7.86 -15.97
C THR A 95 17.69 8.61 -14.81
N ARG A 96 16.52 8.12 -14.40
CA ARG A 96 15.84 8.47 -13.16
C ARG A 96 15.72 7.21 -12.33
N PRO A 97 16.23 7.21 -11.10
CA PRO A 97 16.01 6.08 -10.24
C PRO A 97 14.55 6.00 -9.78
N LEU A 98 14.01 4.78 -9.77
CA LEU A 98 12.79 4.40 -9.07
C LEU A 98 13.16 3.43 -7.95
N GLY A 99 12.51 3.60 -6.80
CA GLY A 99 12.71 2.76 -5.62
C GLY A 99 13.70 3.34 -4.62
#